data_AF-A0A9P0VTR2-F1
#
_entry.id   AF-A0A9P0VTR2-F1
#
_cell.length_a   1.000
_cell.length_b   1.000
_cell.length_c   1.000
_cell.angle_alpha   90.00
_cell.angle_beta   90.00
_cell.angle_gamma   90.00
#
_symmetry.space_group_name_H-M   'P 1'
#
loop_
_entity.id
_entity.type
_entity.pdbx_description
1 polymer ?
#
loop_
_entity_poly.entity_id
_entity_poly.type
_entity_poly.pdbx_seq_one_letter_code
_entity_poly.pdbx_strand_id
1 'polypeptide(L)'
;MGAYKYVQELYRKKQSDVLRFLLRIRVWQYRQLTKLHRAPRPSRPDKARRLGYRAKQGYVIYRIRVRRGGRKRPVPKGATYGKPKSHGVNELKPVRNLQSIAEV
;
A
#
# COMPACT_ATOMS: atom_id res chain seq x y z
N MET A 1 16.28 20.97 15.82
CA MET A 1 15.27 19.98 15.38
C MET A 1 14.92 20.28 13.92
N GLY A 2 15.09 19.32 13.00
CA GLY A 2 14.80 19.56 11.57
C GLY A 2 13.31 19.45 11.22
N ALA A 3 12.87 20.13 10.15
CA ALA A 3 11.48 20.13 9.68
C ALA A 3 10.88 18.71 9.51
N TYR A 4 11.68 17.72 9.08
CA TYR A 4 11.23 16.34 8.94
C TYR A 4 10.81 15.67 10.25
N LYS A 5 11.33 16.12 11.40
CA LYS A 5 10.91 15.61 12.71
C LYS A 5 9.44 15.94 12.96
N TYR A 6 9.03 17.19 12.72
CA TYR A 6 7.64 17.62 12.89
C TYR A 6 6.68 16.91 11.91
N VAL A 7 7.11 16.74 10.66
CA VAL A 7 6.32 15.99 9.66
C VAL A 7 6.14 14.54 10.13
N GLN A 8 7.18 13.91 10.66
CA GLN A 8 7.09 12.57 11.22
C GLN A 8 6.12 12.49 12.41
N GLU A 9 6.21 13.42 13.35
CA GLU A 9 5.29 13.47 14.52
C GLU A 9 3.84 13.64 14.09
N LEU A 10 3.58 14.50 13.10
CA LEU A 10 2.25 14.64 12.52
C LEU A 10 1.75 13.28 12.01
N TYR A 11 2.53 12.57 11.18
CA TYR A 11 2.17 11.25 10.63
C TYR A 11 2.14 10.10 11.65
N ARG A 12 2.65 10.29 12.87
CA ARG A 12 2.41 9.34 13.98
C ARG A 12 0.96 9.44 14.45
N LYS A 13 0.41 10.65 14.59
CA LYS A 13 -0.98 10.92 15.00
C LYS A 13 -1.98 10.85 13.83
N LYS A 14 -2.11 9.68 13.19
CA LYS A 14 -2.98 9.50 11.99
C LYS A 14 -4.47 9.70 12.22
N GLN A 15 -4.94 9.60 13.46
CA GLN A 15 -6.34 9.80 13.80
C GLN A 15 -6.73 11.26 14.02
N SER A 16 -5.76 12.19 14.07
CA SER A 16 -6.03 13.63 14.14
C SER A 16 -6.89 14.10 12.96
N ASP A 17 -7.71 15.11 13.19
CA ASP A 17 -8.66 15.61 12.17
C ASP A 17 -7.96 16.09 10.91
N VAL A 18 -6.83 16.80 11.09
CA VAL A 18 -5.99 17.28 9.99
C VAL A 18 -5.55 16.14 9.07
N LEU A 19 -4.99 15.06 9.63
CA LEU A 19 -4.53 13.94 8.81
C LEU A 19 -5.67 13.11 8.26
N ARG A 20 -6.75 12.93 9.02
CA ARG A 20 -7.92 12.19 8.55
C ARG A 20 -8.54 12.88 7.34
N PHE A 21 -8.70 14.20 7.38
CA PHE A 21 -9.17 15.02 6.27
C PHE A 21 -8.25 14.88 5.06
N LEU A 22 -6.94 15.11 5.24
CA LEU A 22 -5.97 15.04 4.16
C LEU A 22 -5.87 13.64 3.52
N LEU A 23 -5.93 12.57 4.33
CA LEU A 23 -5.91 11.19 3.83
C LEU A 23 -7.20 10.82 3.10
N ARG A 24 -8.36 11.34 3.54
CA ARG A 24 -9.66 11.12 2.87
C ARG A 24 -9.64 11.66 1.43
N ILE A 25 -9.17 12.90 1.26
CA ILE A 25 -9.05 13.52 -0.08
C ILE A 25 -8.08 12.74 -0.96
N ARG A 26 -6.91 12.36 -0.43
CA ARG A 26 -5.91 11.59 -1.19
C ARG A 26 -6.44 10.24 -1.63
N VAL A 27 -7.14 9.51 -0.75
CA VAL A 27 -7.71 8.20 -1.11
C VAL A 27 -8.75 8.34 -2.21
N TRP A 28 -9.59 9.38 -2.17
CA TRP A 28 -10.55 9.67 -3.25
C TRP A 28 -9.83 9.88 -4.58
N GLN A 29 -8.81 10.75 -4.60
CA GLN A 29 -8.01 11.02 -5.81
C GLN A 29 -7.35 9.74 -6.35
N TYR A 30 -6.76 8.92 -5.49
CA TYR A 30 -6.07 7.69 -5.91
C TYR A 30 -6.99 6.61 -6.48
N ARG A 31 -8.30 6.66 -6.16
CA ARG A 31 -9.28 5.72 -6.72
C ARG A 31 -9.60 6.04 -8.18
N GLN A 32 -9.57 7.32 -8.55
CA GLN A 32 -9.83 7.79 -9.93
C GLN A 32 -8.66 7.49 -10.88
N LEU A 33 -7.43 7.42 -10.34
CA LEU A 33 -6.23 7.14 -11.12
C LEU A 33 -6.12 5.64 -11.46
N THR A 34 -5.28 5.34 -12.46
CA THR A 34 -4.96 3.97 -12.86
C THR A 34 -4.29 3.19 -11.73
N LYS A 35 -4.33 1.85 -11.84
CA LYS A 35 -3.80 0.94 -10.81
C LYS A 35 -2.33 1.23 -10.47
N LEU A 36 -1.53 1.53 -11.50
CA LEU A 36 -0.13 1.92 -11.42
C LEU A 36 0.04 3.24 -12.17
N HIS A 37 0.52 4.28 -11.49
CA HIS A 37 0.83 5.57 -12.12
C HIS A 37 2.07 6.20 -11.50
N ARG A 38 2.78 7.00 -12.29
CA ARG A 38 3.94 7.76 -11.83
C ARG A 38 3.49 8.96 -11.01
N ALA A 39 4.12 9.18 -9.85
CA ALA A 39 3.94 10.39 -9.06
C ALA A 39 5.14 11.32 -9.27
N PRO A 40 4.92 12.63 -9.48
CA PRO A 40 6.03 13.57 -9.72
C PRO A 40 6.90 13.78 -8.47
N ARG A 41 6.33 13.63 -7.27
CA ARG A 41 7.01 13.85 -5.99
C ARG A 41 6.45 12.92 -4.91
N PRO A 42 7.26 12.54 -3.90
CA PRO A 42 6.80 11.67 -2.82
C PRO A 42 5.71 12.35 -1.98
N SER A 43 4.62 11.64 -1.69
CA SER A 43 3.55 12.15 -0.80
C SER A 43 4.02 12.36 0.65
N ARG A 44 5.07 11.65 1.04
CA ARG A 44 5.74 11.69 2.35
C ARG A 44 7.25 11.82 2.16
N PRO A 45 7.77 13.06 2.01
CA PRO A 45 9.20 13.29 1.83
C PRO A 45 10.03 12.80 3.03
N ASP A 46 9.49 12.92 4.24
CA ASP A 46 10.09 12.42 5.49
C ASP A 46 10.38 10.91 5.43
N LYS A 47 9.38 10.11 5.05
CA LYS A 47 9.48 8.66 4.97
C LYS A 47 10.33 8.23 3.78
N ALA A 48 10.16 8.88 2.63
CA ALA A 48 10.94 8.58 1.43
C ALA A 48 12.44 8.80 1.69
N ARG A 49 12.82 9.93 2.32
CA ARG A 49 14.20 10.24 2.69
C ARG A 49 14.83 9.16 3.56
N ARG A 50 14.08 8.66 4.55
CA ARG A 50 14.52 7.56 5.44
C ARG A 50 14.74 6.25 4.69
N LEU A 51 13.94 5.97 3.67
CA LEU A 51 14.07 4.78 2.83
C LEU A 51 15.13 4.94 1.72
N GLY A 52 15.91 6.02 1.73
CA GLY A 52 17.02 6.24 0.80
C GLY A 52 16.69 7.09 -0.43
N TYR A 53 15.48 7.65 -0.54
CA TYR A 53 15.16 8.58 -1.62
C TYR A 53 16.03 9.85 -1.53
N ARG A 54 16.59 10.24 -2.67
CA ARG A 54 17.26 11.51 -2.88
C ARG A 54 16.57 12.26 -4.02
N ALA A 55 16.39 13.57 -3.87
CA ALA A 55 15.84 14.42 -4.93
C ALA A 55 16.92 14.71 -5.98
N LYS A 56 17.30 13.67 -6.74
CA LYS A 56 18.24 13.74 -7.85
C LYS A 56 17.68 12.98 -9.04
N GLN A 57 18.18 13.29 -10.23
CA GLN A 57 17.81 12.55 -11.44
C GLN A 57 18.13 11.06 -11.27
N GLY A 58 17.31 10.20 -11.88
CA GLY A 58 17.36 8.75 -11.72
C GLY A 58 16.51 8.18 -10.59
N TYR A 59 16.03 9.01 -9.65
CA TYR A 59 15.05 8.57 -8.64
C TYR A 59 13.63 8.84 -9.13
N VAL A 60 12.80 7.80 -9.16
CA VAL A 60 11.39 7.89 -9.57
C VAL A 60 10.47 7.34 -8.49
N ILE A 61 9.27 7.90 -8.40
CA ILE A 61 8.23 7.43 -7.48
C ILE A 61 7.03 6.96 -8.30
N TYR A 62 6.62 5.72 -8.05
CA TYR A 62 5.37 5.18 -8.55
C TYR A 62 4.39 4.97 -7.41
N ARG A 63 3.11 5.01 -7.73
CA ARG A 63 2.02 4.66 -6.82
C ARG A 63 1.26 3.49 -7.41
N ILE A 64 1.00 2.50 -6.56
CA ILE A 64 0.30 1.28 -6.92
C ILE A 64 -0.78 0.96 -5.89
N ARG A 65 -1.91 0.45 -6.36
CA ARG A 65 -2.99 -0.07 -5.50
C ARG A 65 -3.06 -1.58 -5.55
N VAL A 66 -3.19 -2.20 -4.39
CA VAL A 66 -3.43 -3.65 -4.21
C VAL A 66 -4.76 -3.83 -3.49
N ARG A 67 -5.55 -4.82 -3.91
CA ARG A 67 -6.83 -5.14 -3.26
C ARG A 67 -6.55 -5.61 -1.82
N ARG A 68 -7.34 -5.10 -0.86
CA ARG A 68 -7.28 -5.54 0.54
C ARG A 68 -7.88 -6.95 0.68
N GLY A 69 -7.48 -7.66 1.73
CA GLY A 69 -8.03 -8.97 2.10
C GLY A 69 -7.14 -10.15 1.72
N GLY A 70 -7.64 -11.34 2.02
CA GLY A 70 -7.01 -12.61 1.61
C GLY A 70 -7.20 -12.87 0.11
N ARG A 71 -6.67 -14.01 -0.34
CA ARG A 71 -6.86 -14.49 -1.71
C ARG A 71 -7.63 -15.81 -1.67
N LYS A 72 -8.75 -15.87 -2.40
CA LYS A 72 -9.46 -17.11 -2.65
C LYS A 72 -8.57 -18.04 -3.47
N ARG A 73 -8.55 -19.34 -3.14
CA ARG A 73 -7.90 -20.33 -4.01
C ARG A 73 -8.60 -20.35 -5.38
N PRO A 74 -7.86 -20.29 -6.50
CA PRO A 74 -8.46 -20.38 -7.83
C PRO A 74 -8.83 -21.84 -8.13
N VAL A 75 -10.00 -22.27 -7.66
CA VAL A 75 -10.58 -23.60 -7.94
C VAL A 75 -11.96 -23.47 -8.58
N PRO A 76 -12.26 -24.21 -9.66
CA PRO A 76 -13.59 -24.26 -10.25
C PRO A 76 -14.61 -24.74 -9.22
N LYS A 77 -15.70 -23.98 -9.06
CA LYS A 77 -16.83 -24.30 -8.15
C LYS A 77 -16.46 -24.60 -6.68
N GLY A 78 -15.23 -24.28 -6.25
CA GLY A 78 -14.75 -24.62 -4.89
C GLY A 78 -14.23 -26.06 -4.73
N ALA A 79 -14.20 -26.86 -5.80
CA ALA A 79 -13.76 -28.24 -5.74
C ALA A 79 -12.23 -28.35 -5.81
N THR A 80 -11.63 -28.91 -4.76
CA THR A 80 -10.16 -29.08 -4.62
C THR A 80 -9.69 -30.52 -4.88
N TYR A 81 -10.61 -31.49 -4.89
CA TYR A 81 -10.38 -32.92 -5.22
C TYR A 81 -9.22 -33.60 -4.47
N GLY A 82 -9.01 -33.26 -3.19
CA GLY A 82 -7.93 -33.82 -2.36
C GLY A 82 -8.37 -34.27 -0.97
N LYS A 83 -7.42 -34.42 -0.04
CA LYS A 83 -7.71 -34.72 1.37
C LYS A 83 -8.41 -33.53 2.06
N PRO A 84 -9.23 -33.73 3.10
CA PRO A 84 -9.96 -32.67 3.80
C PRO A 84 -9.09 -31.47 4.24
N LYS A 85 -7.83 -31.72 4.64
CA LYS A 85 -6.83 -30.68 4.98
C LYS A 85 -6.68 -29.62 3.87
N SER A 86 -6.81 -30.02 2.61
CA SER A 86 -6.61 -29.16 1.44
C SER A 86 -7.88 -28.48 0.94
N HIS A 87 -9.04 -28.71 1.56
CA HIS A 87 -10.33 -28.20 1.07
C HIS A 87 -10.59 -26.71 1.35
N GLY A 88 -9.72 -26.03 2.10
CA GLY A 88 -9.87 -24.60 2.37
C GLY A 88 -9.76 -23.72 1.11
N VAL A 89 -10.77 -22.88 0.88
CA VAL A 89 -10.85 -22.01 -0.32
C VAL A 89 -10.83 -20.51 0.01
N ASN A 90 -11.61 -20.04 0.98
CA ASN A 90 -11.89 -18.60 1.16
C ASN A 90 -10.94 -17.87 2.13
N GLU A 91 -10.57 -18.49 3.25
CA GLU A 91 -9.88 -17.81 4.35
C GLU A 91 -8.34 -17.92 4.30
N LEU A 92 -7.81 -18.27 3.13
CA LEU A 92 -6.38 -18.40 2.91
C LEU A 92 -5.69 -17.02 2.98
N LYS A 93 -4.55 -16.98 3.66
CA LYS A 93 -3.70 -15.79 3.78
C LYS A 93 -2.53 -15.91 2.80
N PRO A 94 -2.21 -14.84 2.04
CA PRO A 94 -1.02 -14.84 1.20
C PRO A 94 0.24 -14.89 2.07
N VAL A 95 1.26 -15.64 1.62
CA VAL A 95 2.55 -15.73 2.30
C VAL A 95 3.27 -14.37 2.29
N ARG A 96 3.20 -13.65 1.16
CA ARG A 96 3.77 -12.31 1.02
C ARG A 96 2.79 -11.25 1.54
N ASN A 97 3.32 -10.22 2.18
CA ASN A 97 2.53 -9.05 2.57
C ASN A 97 2.09 -8.23 1.32
N LEU A 98 1.07 -7.39 1.48
CA LEU A 98 0.53 -6.60 0.37
C LEU A 98 1.53 -5.56 -0.17
N GLN A 99 2.50 -5.12 0.64
CA GLN A 99 3.53 -4.17 0.21
C GLN A 99 4.52 -4.84 -0.74
N SER A 100 4.99 -6.05 -0.41
CA SER A 100 5.87 -6.85 -1.26
C SER A 100 5.19 -7.22 -2.58
N ILE A 101 3.89 -7.54 -2.54
CA ILE A 101 3.09 -7.74 -3.77
C ILE A 101 3.00 -6.47 -4.62
N ALA A 102 3.15 -5.29 -4.02
CA ALA A 102 3.10 -4.02 -4.72
C ALA A 102 4.46 -3.61 -5.32
N GLU A 103 5.55 -4.15 -4.77
CA GLU A 103 6.93 -3.91 -5.21
C GLU A 103 7.36 -4.84 -6.36
N VAL A 104 6.60 -5.93 -6.58
CA VAL A 104 6.78 -6.92 -7.67
C VAL A 104 5.81 -6.62 -8.81
#